data_AF-A0A0B0ELL8-F1
#
_entry.id   AF-A0A0B0ELL8-F1
#
_cell.length_a   1.000
_cell.length_b   1.000
_cell.length_c   1.000
_cell.angle_alpha   90.00
_cell.angle_beta   90.00
_cell.angle_gamma   90.00
#
_symmetry.space_group_name_H-M   'P 1'
#
loop_
_entity.id
_entity.type
_entity.pdbx_description
1 polymer ?
#
loop_
_entity_poly.entity_id
_entity_poly.type
_entity_poly.pdbx_seq_one_letter_code
_entity_poly.pdbx_strand_id
1 'polypeptide(L)' 'MKISMESETRIKIIPESEHEKEGLDALWKLVIRCDKDSKVLCPIGSYIPSTDDGANFVIQDQ' A
#
# COMPACT_ATOMS: atom_id res chain seq x y z
N MET A 1 3.17 0.71 -12.37
CA MET A 1 2.31 1.39 -11.38
C MET A 1 2.94 2.73 -11.04
N LYS A 2 2.13 3.80 -11.02
CA LYS A 2 2.59 5.15 -10.65
C LYS A 2 2.08 5.54 -9.27
N ILE A 3 2.98 6.04 -8.43
CA ILE A 3 2.66 6.58 -7.10
C ILE A 3 3.00 8.07 -7.09
N SER A 4 2.03 8.93 -6.73
CA SER A 4 2.25 10.37 -6.53
C SER A 4 1.90 10.80 -5.12
N MET A 5 2.77 11.62 -4.53
CA MET A 5 2.51 12.35 -3.28
C MET A 5 1.80 13.65 -3.67
N GLU A 6 0.48 13.70 -3.47
CA GLU A 6 -0.35 14.85 -3.87
C GLU A 6 -0.30 15.94 -2.79
N SER A 7 -0.09 15.55 -1.53
CA SER A 7 0.19 16.42 -0.39
C SER A 7 0.93 15.63 0.71
N GLU A 8 1.27 16.29 1.82
CA GLU A 8 1.85 15.64 3.01
C GLU A 8 0.99 14.49 3.58
N THR A 9 -0.32 14.50 3.30
CA THR A 9 -1.30 13.55 3.84
C THR A 9 -2.06 12.77 2.77
N ARG A 10 -1.76 12.98 1.49
CA ARG A 10 -2.50 12.36 0.38
C ARG A 10 -1.55 11.75 -0.63
N ILE A 11 -1.71 10.44 -0.81
CA ILE A 11 -1.05 9.69 -1.88
C ILE A 11 -2.08 9.28 -2.93
N LYS A 12 -1.63 9.12 -4.18
CA LYS A 12 -2.43 8.58 -5.27
C LYS A 12 -1.64 7.47 -5.96
N ILE A 13 -2.29 6.32 -6.10
CA ILE A 13 -1.75 5.16 -6.80
C ILE A 13 -2.56 4.98 -8.08
N ILE A 14 -1.87 4.90 -9.22
CA ILE A 14 -2.48 4.74 -10.54
C ILE A 14 -1.90 3.47 -11.17
N PRO A 15 -2.72 2.44 -11.43
CA PRO A 15 -2.26 1.23 -12.10
C PRO A 15 -2.05 1.52 -13.60
N GLU A 16 -1.06 0.91 -14.20
CA GLU A 16 -0.64 1.11 -15.60
C GLU A 16 -0.88 -0.14 -16.45
N SER A 17 -1.26 -1.27 -15.84
CA SER A 17 -1.62 -2.52 -16.52
C SER A 17 -2.82 -3.20 -15.86
N GLU A 18 -3.44 -4.18 -16.55
CA GLU A 18 -4.55 -4.96 -15.97
C GLU A 18 -4.14 -5.73 -14.72
N HIS A 19 -2.95 -6.33 -14.73
CA HIS A 19 -2.40 -7.03 -13.55
C HIS A 19 -2.27 -6.09 -12.34
N GLU A 20 -1.81 -4.86 -12.58
CA GLU A 20 -1.71 -3.86 -11.50
C GLU A 20 -3.06 -3.36 -11.02
N LYS A 21 -4.09 -3.33 -11.87
CA LYS A 21 -5.47 -3.00 -11.44
C LYS A 21 -6.00 -4.04 -10.47
N GLU A 22 -5.79 -5.33 -10.75
CA GLU A 22 -6.17 -6.41 -9.85
C GLU A 22 -5.43 -6.30 -8.51
N GLY A 23 -4.13 -6.02 -8.55
CA GLY A 23 -3.33 -5.79 -7.34
C GLY A 23 -3.81 -4.59 -6.53
N LEU A 24 -4.16 -3.48 -7.18
CA LEU A 24 -4.66 -2.28 -6.52
C LEU A 24 -6.06 -2.49 -5.91
N ASP A 25 -6.95 -3.23 -6.58
CA ASP A 25 -8.27 -3.59 -6.03
C ASP A 25 -8.13 -4.46 -4.76
N ALA A 26 -7.23 -5.44 -4.79
CA ALA A 26 -6.94 -6.27 -3.62
C ALA A 26 -6.37 -5.45 -2.45
N LEU A 27 -5.42 -4.55 -2.73
CA LEU A 27 -4.88 -3.63 -1.74
C LEU A 27 -5.96 -2.71 -1.16
N TRP A 28 -6.85 -2.17 -2.00
CA TRP A 28 -7.93 -1.30 -1.56
C TRP A 28 -8.90 -2.00 -0.61
N LYS A 29 -9.30 -3.23 -0.94
CA LYS A 29 -10.13 -4.08 -0.07
C LYS A 29 -9.43 -4.36 1.26
N LEU A 30 -8.11 -4.56 1.25
CA LEU A 30 -7.31 -4.75 2.45
C LEU A 30 -7.36 -3.53 3.37
N VAL A 31 -7.15 -2.32 2.82
CA VAL A 31 -7.20 -1.06 3.57
C VAL A 31 -8.58 -0.84 4.18
N ILE A 32 -9.66 -1.06 3.43
CA ILE A 32 -11.03 -0.97 3.95
C ILE A 32 -11.25 -1.95 5.10
N ARG A 33 -10.72 -3.17 5.00
CA ARG A 33 -10.82 -4.15 6.08
C ARG A 33 -10.07 -3.68 7.33
N CYS A 34 -8.87 -3.12 7.16
CA CYS A 34 -8.11 -2.58 8.28
C CYS A 34 -8.88 -1.46 9.00
N ASP A 35 -9.49 -0.54 8.26
CA ASP A 35 -10.33 0.53 8.81
C ASP A 35 -11.54 -0.03 9.61
N LYS A 36 -12.23 -1.04 9.07
CA LYS A 36 -13.39 -1.68 9.73
C LYS A 36 -13.01 -2.45 11.00
N ASP A 37 -11.86 -3.11 10.98
CA ASP A 37 -11.43 -4.00 12.06
C ASP A 37 -10.56 -3.29 13.11
N SER A 38 -10.42 -1.95 13.03
CA SER A 38 -9.50 -1.15 13.86
C SER A 38 -8.07 -1.69 13.82
N LYS A 39 -7.57 -1.93 12.60
CA LYS A 39 -6.21 -2.39 12.30
C LYS A 39 -5.49 -1.38 11.43
N VAL A 40 -4.17 -1.46 11.42
CA VAL A 40 -3.29 -0.59 10.62
C VAL A 40 -2.30 -1.41 9.81
N LEU A 41 -1.85 -0.85 8.68
CA LEU A 41 -0.74 -1.39 7.91
C LEU A 41 0.56 -0.78 8.45
N CYS A 42 1.37 -1.62 9.11
CA CYS A 42 2.67 -1.24 9.64
C CYS A 42 3.78 -1.67 8.67
N PRO A 43 4.72 -0.78 8.29
CA PRO A 43 5.86 -1.19 7.48
C PRO A 43 6.72 -2.20 8.25
N ILE A 44 7.23 -3.21 7.53
CA ILE A 44 8.16 -4.20 8.07
C ILE A 44 9.57 -3.78 7.69
N GLY A 45 10.42 -3.52 8.68
CA GLY A 45 11.82 -3.18 8.45
C GLY A 45 12.00 -1.82 7.76
N SER A 46 12.84 -1.78 6.73
CA SER A 46 13.11 -0.58 5.94
C SER A 46 13.13 -0.96 4.46
N TYR A 47 12.55 -0.12 3.61
CA TYR A 47 12.61 -0.28 2.16
C TYR A 47 13.74 0.57 1.59
N ILE A 48 14.68 -0.08 0.90
CA ILE A 48 15.81 0.52 0.21
C ILE A 48 15.65 0.22 -1.29
N PRO A 49 15.32 1.22 -2.13
CA PRO A 49 15.03 1.00 -3.56
C PRO A 49 16.15 0.30 -4.36
N SER A 50 17.39 0.37 -3.89
CA SER A 50 18.56 -0.22 -4.55
C SER A 50 18.85 -1.66 -4.11
N THR A 51 18.18 -2.14 -3.07
CA THR A 51 18.49 -3.42 -2.43
C THR A 51 17.27 -4.33 -2.33
N ASP A 52 16.09 -3.76 -2.11
CA ASP A 52 14.86 -4.50 -1.85
C ASP A 52 13.95 -4.55 -3.08
N ASP A 53 13.39 -5.73 -3.36
CA ASP A 53 12.44 -5.94 -4.47
C ASP A 53 11.07 -5.30 -4.21
N GLY A 54 10.79 -4.87 -2.98
CA GLY A 54 9.53 -4.23 -2.63
C GLY A 54 9.42 -3.81 -1.16
N ALA A 55 8.50 -2.88 -0.90
CA ALA A 55 8.12 -2.48 0.44
C ALA A 55 7.14 -3.49 1.05
N ASN A 56 7.40 -3.94 2.27
CA ASN A 56 6.58 -4.94 2.96
C ASN A 56 5.80 -4.30 4.11
N PHE A 57 4.55 -4.73 4.28
CA PHE A 57 3.67 -4.27 5.36
C PHE A 57 3.04 -5.47 6.07
N VAL A 58 2.88 -5.36 7.38
CA VAL A 58 2.11 -6.30 8.22
C VAL A 58 0.87 -5.59 8.75
N ILE A 59 -0.21 -6.34 8.95
CA ILE A 59 -1.43 -5.82 9.58
C ILE A 59 -1.32 -6.04 11.08
N GLN A 60 -1.54 -4.98 11.86
CA GLN A 60 -1.53 -5.02 13.33
C GLN A 60 -2.77 -4.33 13.88
N ASP A 61 -3.14 -4.64 15.12
CA ASP A 61 -4.21 -3.91 15.80
C ASP A 61 -3.76 -2.45 16.05
N GLN A 62 -4.70 -1.51 15.93
CA GLN A 62 -4.45 -0.07 16.03
C GLN A 62 -4.16 0.41 17.46
#